data_AF-A0A512PG79-F1
#
_entry.id   AF-A0A512PG79-F1
#
_cell.length_a   1.000
_cell.length_b   1.000
_cell.length_c   1.000
_cell.angle_alpha   90.00
_cell.angle_beta   90.00
_cell.angle_gamma   90.00
#
_symmetry.space_group_name_H-M   'P 1'
#
loop_
_entity.id
_entity.type
_entity.pdbx_description
1 polymer ?
#
loop_
_entity_poly.entity_id
_entity_poly.type
_entity_poly.pdbx_seq_one_letter_code
_entity_poly.pdbx_strand_id
1 'polypeptide(L)'
;MRDIPPATVARLPAYVRALEGLLADGCVTTSSEGLAARSGASPALVRKDLSSLGSWGTRGVGYDTAHLRDQVVAVLGLTTQRRVVVVGAGHLGHALARYPVFADRGFAVVGLVDADPAVVGTTVGGLVVRPVDALAELVASTGATIGIIATPAGPAQEVCDALVAAGVGGILTFAPRTLHVPDDVDLRAVDVASELAILAFHDRRRRA
;
A
#
# COMPACT_ATOMS: atom_id res chain seq x y z
N MET A 1 -10.68 -17.11 -7.27
CA MET A 1 -10.81 -16.24 -6.08
C MET A 1 -12.21 -15.62 -6.14
N ARG A 2 -12.95 -15.45 -5.02
CA ARG A 2 -14.20 -14.67 -5.10
C ARG A 2 -13.87 -13.27 -5.61
N ASP A 3 -14.72 -12.76 -6.48
CA ASP A 3 -14.56 -11.42 -7.02
C ASP A 3 -14.96 -10.41 -5.93
N ILE A 4 -13.96 -9.87 -5.22
CA ILE A 4 -14.18 -8.92 -4.12
C ILE A 4 -14.21 -7.52 -4.75
N PRO A 5 -15.25 -6.71 -4.51
CA PRO A 5 -15.33 -5.38 -5.11
C PRO A 5 -14.07 -4.53 -4.81
N PRO A 6 -13.52 -3.80 -5.80
CA PRO A 6 -12.32 -2.97 -5.59
C PRO A 6 -12.46 -1.98 -4.43
N ALA A 7 -13.66 -1.42 -4.25
CA ALA A 7 -13.95 -0.52 -3.13
C ALA A 7 -13.84 -1.21 -1.77
N THR A 8 -14.18 -2.50 -1.68
CA THR A 8 -14.01 -3.32 -0.48
C THR A 8 -12.53 -3.56 -0.22
N VAL A 9 -11.77 -3.98 -1.24
CA VAL A 9 -10.30 -4.18 -1.15
C VAL A 9 -9.61 -2.91 -0.63
N ALA A 10 -10.00 -1.74 -1.12
CA ALA A 10 -9.45 -0.45 -0.69
C ALA A 10 -9.69 -0.14 0.80
N ARG A 11 -10.72 -0.71 1.43
CA ARG A 11 -11.03 -0.52 2.86
C ARG A 11 -10.39 -1.57 3.78
N LEU A 12 -10.04 -2.75 3.27
CA LEU A 12 -9.47 -3.83 4.07
C LEU A 12 -8.24 -3.41 4.89
N PRO A 13 -7.28 -2.60 4.37
CA PRO A 13 -6.16 -2.13 5.19
C PRO A 13 -6.58 -1.32 6.42
N ALA A 14 -7.68 -0.56 6.35
CA ALA A 14 -8.22 0.16 7.50
C ALA A 14 -8.84 -0.80 8.52
N TYR A 15 -9.46 -1.90 8.06
CA TYR A 15 -9.95 -2.95 8.96
C TYR A 15 -8.82 -3.67 9.67
N VAL A 16 -7.72 -4.02 8.98
CA VAL A 16 -6.54 -4.61 9.62
C VAL A 16 -6.02 -3.71 10.74
N ARG A 17 -5.82 -2.40 10.47
CA ARG A 17 -5.37 -1.44 11.49
C ARG A 17 -6.34 -1.36 12.68
N ALA A 18 -7.63 -1.31 12.41
CA ALA A 18 -8.65 -1.24 13.46
C ALA A 18 -8.66 -2.50 14.33
N LEU A 19 -8.52 -3.68 13.72
CA LEU A 19 -8.45 -4.97 14.41
C LEU A 19 -7.16 -5.11 15.22
N GLU A 20 -6.01 -4.69 14.69
CA GLU A 20 -4.75 -4.62 15.44
C GLU A 20 -4.88 -3.74 16.68
N GLY A 21 -5.52 -2.57 16.55
CA GLY A 21 -5.79 -1.70 17.69
C GLY A 21 -6.71 -2.36 18.73
N LEU A 22 -7.75 -3.08 18.30
CA LEU A 22 -8.64 -3.82 19.20
C LEU A 22 -7.89 -4.96 19.93
N LEU A 23 -7.00 -5.67 19.24
CA LEU A 23 -6.16 -6.70 19.85
C LEU A 23 -5.19 -6.12 20.88
N ALA A 24 -4.58 -4.97 20.58
CA ALA A 24 -3.71 -4.26 21.51
C ALA A 24 -4.46 -3.82 22.79
N ASP A 25 -5.76 -3.51 22.66
CA ASP A 25 -6.64 -3.18 23.79
C ASP A 25 -7.22 -4.42 24.50
N GLY A 26 -6.81 -5.64 24.11
CA GLY A 26 -7.26 -6.89 24.71
C GLY A 26 -8.68 -7.33 24.31
N CYS A 27 -9.26 -6.74 23.26
CA CYS A 27 -10.60 -7.11 22.79
C CYS A 27 -10.57 -8.44 22.00
N VAL A 28 -11.01 -9.52 22.64
CA VAL A 28 -11.12 -10.86 22.03
C VAL A 28 -12.18 -10.89 20.92
N THR A 29 -13.28 -10.16 21.10
CA THR A 29 -14.37 -10.08 20.13
C THR A 29 -14.72 -8.63 19.80
N THR A 30 -15.17 -8.37 18.57
CA THR A 30 -15.67 -7.06 18.14
C THR A 30 -17.00 -7.17 17.39
N SER A 31 -17.82 -6.11 17.43
CA SER A 31 -19.00 -5.98 16.57
C SER A 31 -18.66 -5.17 15.30
N SER A 32 -19.62 -5.08 14.37
CA SER A 32 -19.49 -4.22 13.19
C SER A 32 -19.44 -2.74 13.57
N GLU A 33 -20.13 -2.35 14.65
CA GLU A 33 -20.09 -1.02 15.24
C GLU A 33 -18.71 -0.72 15.84
N GLY A 34 -18.15 -1.67 16.60
CA GLY A 34 -16.80 -1.52 17.17
C GLY A 34 -15.72 -1.36 16.10
N LEU A 35 -15.80 -2.17 15.03
CA LEU A 35 -14.88 -2.08 13.91
C LEU A 35 -15.06 -0.77 13.11
N ALA A 36 -16.31 -0.39 12.83
CA ALA A 36 -16.66 0.85 12.13
C ALA A 36 -16.12 2.11 12.84
N ALA A 37 -16.25 2.17 14.17
CA ALA A 37 -15.80 3.28 14.99
C ALA A 37 -14.28 3.55 14.84
N ARG A 38 -13.49 2.52 14.56
CA ARG A 38 -12.02 2.61 14.42
C ARG A 38 -11.56 2.69 12.96
N SER A 39 -12.32 2.13 12.03
CA SER A 39 -11.94 2.11 10.62
C SER A 39 -12.43 3.31 9.82
N GLY A 40 -13.34 4.12 10.38
CA GLY A 40 -13.99 5.24 9.67
C GLY A 40 -15.06 4.81 8.66
N ALA A 41 -15.45 3.53 8.65
CA ALA A 41 -16.53 3.01 7.80
C ALA A 41 -17.85 3.03 8.58
N SER A 42 -19.00 2.91 7.89
CA SER A 42 -20.27 2.69 8.58
C SER A 42 -20.45 1.21 8.97
N PRO A 43 -21.19 0.89 10.06
CA PRO A 43 -21.44 -0.51 10.45
C PRO A 43 -22.13 -1.34 9.35
N ALA A 44 -22.99 -0.70 8.54
CA ALA A 44 -23.62 -1.35 7.40
C ALA A 44 -22.60 -1.71 6.30
N LEU A 45 -21.63 -0.82 6.04
CA LEU A 45 -20.58 -1.06 5.07
C LEU A 45 -19.63 -2.16 5.54
N VAL A 46 -19.25 -2.17 6.83
CA VAL A 46 -18.46 -3.25 7.43
C VAL A 46 -19.14 -4.60 7.23
N ARG A 47 -20.44 -4.71 7.55
CA ARG A 47 -21.17 -5.98 7.35
C ARG A 47 -21.19 -6.43 5.90
N LYS A 48 -21.44 -5.50 4.96
CA LYS A 48 -21.42 -5.78 3.52
C LYS A 48 -20.04 -6.28 3.09
N ASP A 49 -18.99 -5.59 3.51
CA ASP A 49 -17.61 -5.88 3.15
C ASP A 49 -17.16 -7.21 3.68
N LEU A 50 -17.43 -7.54 4.95
CA LEU A 50 -17.05 -8.81 5.53
C LEU A 50 -17.83 -9.98 4.91
N SER A 51 -19.12 -9.79 4.61
CA SER A 51 -19.93 -10.77 3.87
C SER A 51 -19.35 -11.08 2.48
N SER A 52 -18.75 -10.04 1.86
CA SER A 52 -17.66 -10.11 0.86
C SER A 52 -16.81 -11.36 0.79
N LEU A 53 -16.16 -11.53 1.93
CA LEU A 53 -14.97 -12.34 2.14
C LEU A 53 -15.39 -13.72 2.66
N GLY A 54 -16.48 -13.76 3.42
CA GLY A 54 -17.17 -14.96 3.87
C GLY A 54 -18.10 -14.68 5.04
N SER A 55 -18.86 -15.70 5.46
CA SER A 55 -19.67 -15.61 6.67
C SER A 55 -18.80 -15.89 7.90
N TRP A 56 -18.22 -14.85 8.50
CA TRP A 56 -17.25 -14.97 9.60
C TRP A 56 -17.72 -14.38 10.93
N GLY A 57 -18.99 -13.98 11.02
CA GLY A 57 -19.60 -13.51 12.25
C GLY A 57 -20.61 -14.53 12.79
N THR A 58 -20.70 -14.64 14.10
CA THR A 58 -21.79 -15.37 14.78
C THR A 58 -22.82 -14.35 15.25
N ARG A 59 -24.08 -14.54 14.84
CA ARG A 59 -25.19 -13.65 15.22
C ARG A 59 -25.29 -13.57 16.75
N GLY A 60 -25.22 -12.37 17.30
CA GLY A 60 -25.28 -12.12 18.75
C GLY A 60 -23.94 -12.19 19.49
N VAL A 61 -22.85 -12.61 18.84
CA VAL A 61 -21.51 -12.70 19.44
C VAL A 61 -20.54 -11.71 18.79
N GLY A 62 -20.68 -11.45 17.48
CA GLY A 62 -19.77 -10.60 16.73
C GLY A 62 -18.70 -11.41 15.99
N TYR A 63 -17.50 -10.84 15.89
CA TYR A 63 -16.35 -11.43 15.23
C TYR A 63 -15.26 -11.70 16.26
N ASP A 64 -14.62 -12.86 16.17
CA ASP A 64 -13.33 -13.06 16.84
C ASP A 64 -12.29 -12.13 16.20
N THR A 65 -11.70 -11.24 17.02
CA THR A 65 -10.86 -10.15 16.52
C THR A 65 -9.59 -10.69 15.85
N ALA A 66 -8.96 -11.71 16.44
CA ALA A 66 -7.72 -12.28 15.93
C ALA A 66 -7.95 -13.05 14.63
N HIS A 67 -8.97 -13.92 14.63
CA HIS A 67 -9.35 -14.70 13.47
C HIS A 67 -9.77 -13.81 12.29
N LEU A 68 -10.59 -12.79 12.54
CA LEU A 68 -11.00 -11.85 11.50
C LEU A 68 -9.79 -11.09 10.92
N ARG A 69 -8.86 -10.67 11.78
CA ARG A 69 -7.63 -10.00 11.35
C ARG A 69 -6.81 -10.89 10.42
N ASP A 70 -6.60 -12.15 10.80
CA ASP A 70 -5.82 -13.09 9.99
C ASP A 70 -6.48 -13.40 8.65
N GLN A 71 -7.81 -13.49 8.62
CA GLN A 71 -8.56 -13.65 7.39
C GLN A 71 -8.44 -12.44 6.46
N VAL A 72 -8.55 -11.22 6.98
CA VAL A 72 -8.41 -10.01 6.17
C VAL A 72 -6.97 -9.87 5.65
N VAL A 73 -5.96 -10.19 6.48
CA VAL A 73 -4.54 -10.24 6.07
C VAL A 73 -4.31 -11.26 4.96
N ALA A 74 -4.92 -12.44 5.06
CA ALA A 74 -4.84 -13.48 4.04
C ALA A 74 -5.48 -13.06 2.71
N VAL A 75 -6.65 -12.41 2.75
CA VAL A 75 -7.29 -11.84 1.56
C VAL A 75 -6.41 -10.79 0.88
N LEU A 76 -5.71 -9.97 1.66
CA LEU A 76 -4.78 -8.96 1.14
C LEU A 76 -3.47 -9.56 0.60
N GLY A 77 -3.26 -10.88 0.72
CA GLY A 77 -2.02 -11.53 0.29
C GLY A 77 -0.81 -11.18 1.15
N LEU A 78 -1.04 -10.70 2.38
CA LEU A 78 0.00 -10.26 3.32
C LEU A 78 0.45 -11.36 4.29
N THR A 79 0.12 -12.62 3.99
CA THR A 79 0.62 -13.81 4.72
C THR A 79 2.09 -14.11 4.41
N THR A 80 2.60 -13.56 3.31
CA THR A 80 4.02 -13.59 2.95
C THR A 80 4.50 -12.17 2.71
N GLN A 81 5.79 -11.92 2.94
CA GLN A 81 6.36 -10.60 2.75
C GLN A 81 6.42 -10.25 1.26
N ARG A 82 5.76 -9.16 0.86
CA ARG A 82 5.73 -8.65 -0.52
C ARG A 82 6.98 -7.83 -0.79
N ARG A 83 7.67 -8.12 -1.89
CA ARG A 83 8.93 -7.47 -2.26
C ARG A 83 8.69 -6.27 -3.14
N VAL A 84 9.35 -5.17 -2.78
CA VAL A 84 9.14 -3.83 -3.33
C VAL A 84 10.47 -3.28 -3.85
N VAL A 85 10.48 -2.80 -5.08
CA VAL A 85 11.58 -1.97 -5.62
C VAL A 85 11.18 -0.51 -5.64
N VAL A 86 12.13 0.38 -5.39
CA VAL A 86 11.89 1.84 -5.42
C VAL A 86 12.73 2.45 -6.54
N VAL A 87 12.07 3.19 -7.43
CA VAL A 87 12.70 3.94 -8.51
C VAL A 87 12.71 5.42 -8.16
N GLY A 88 13.91 5.99 -8.09
CA GLY A 88 14.18 7.33 -7.56
C GLY A 88 14.62 7.27 -6.10
N ALA A 89 15.90 7.51 -5.87
CA ALA A 89 16.56 7.63 -4.58
C ALA A 89 16.80 9.12 -4.21
N GLY A 90 15.84 9.98 -4.51
CA GLY A 90 15.78 11.34 -3.94
C GLY A 90 15.31 11.31 -2.48
N HIS A 91 14.93 12.48 -1.94
CA HIS A 91 14.45 12.61 -0.55
C HIS A 91 13.35 11.61 -0.18
N LEU A 92 12.34 11.45 -1.06
CA LEU A 92 11.22 10.54 -0.81
C LEU A 92 11.67 9.07 -0.90
N GLY A 93 12.44 8.71 -1.93
CA GLY A 93 13.00 7.37 -2.06
C GLY A 93 13.83 6.95 -0.84
N HIS A 94 14.66 7.87 -0.34
CA HIS A 94 15.41 7.67 0.90
C HIS A 94 14.53 7.43 2.12
N ALA A 95 13.46 8.22 2.26
CA ALA A 95 12.52 8.06 3.36
C ALA A 95 11.81 6.70 3.28
N LEU A 96 11.33 6.31 2.09
CA LEU A 96 10.65 5.04 1.86
C LEU A 96 11.55 3.83 2.11
N ALA A 97 12.81 3.87 1.66
CA ALA A 97 13.79 2.80 1.89
C ALA A 97 14.11 2.58 3.37
N ARG A 98 13.93 3.60 4.21
CA ARG A 98 14.19 3.57 5.65
C ARG A 98 12.91 3.38 6.47
N TYR A 99 11.75 3.26 5.83
CA TYR A 99 10.47 3.32 6.54
C TYR A 99 10.17 1.97 7.22
N PRO A 100 10.32 1.87 8.56
CA PRO A 100 10.22 0.58 9.26
C PRO A 100 8.81 -0.03 9.15
N VAL A 101 7.79 0.82 9.00
CA VAL A 101 6.38 0.42 8.89
C VAL A 101 6.14 -0.50 7.70
N PHE A 102 6.96 -0.48 6.64
CA PHE A 102 6.83 -1.44 5.55
C PHE A 102 7.05 -2.88 6.03
N ALA A 103 8.09 -3.12 6.83
CA ALA A 103 8.37 -4.44 7.38
C ALA A 103 7.22 -4.93 8.28
N ASP A 104 6.73 -4.06 9.17
CA ASP A 104 5.60 -4.37 10.06
C ASP A 104 4.30 -4.69 9.30
N ARG A 105 4.18 -4.21 8.05
CA ARG A 105 3.01 -4.38 7.19
C ARG A 105 3.18 -5.49 6.15
N GLY A 106 4.24 -6.31 6.26
CA GLY A 106 4.48 -7.42 5.36
C GLY A 106 5.08 -6.99 4.01
N PHE A 107 5.80 -5.87 3.96
CA PHE A 107 6.53 -5.41 2.78
C PHE A 107 8.05 -5.42 3.04
N ALA A 108 8.84 -5.71 2.01
CA ALA A 108 10.30 -5.59 2.04
C ALA A 108 10.74 -4.68 0.89
N VAL A 109 11.45 -3.59 1.20
CA VAL A 109 12.21 -2.89 0.16
C VAL A 109 13.43 -3.75 -0.15
N VAL A 110 13.51 -4.26 -1.38
CA VAL A 110 14.55 -5.20 -1.82
C VAL A 110 15.54 -4.57 -2.78
N GLY A 111 15.28 -3.34 -3.23
CA GLY A 111 16.22 -2.64 -4.08
C GLY A 111 15.79 -1.21 -4.40
N LEU A 112 16.79 -0.42 -4.77
CA LEU A 112 16.70 0.98 -5.15
C LEU A 112 17.40 1.16 -6.48
N VAL A 113 16.78 1.91 -7.39
CA VAL A 113 17.42 2.36 -8.62
C VAL A 113 17.30 3.87 -8.78
N ASP A 114 18.32 4.48 -9.38
CA ASP A 114 18.31 5.89 -9.78
C ASP A 114 19.05 6.08 -11.10
N ALA A 115 18.75 7.16 -11.82
CA ALA A 115 19.43 7.56 -13.04
C ALA A 115 20.57 8.57 -12.76
N ASP A 116 20.55 9.25 -11.60
CA ASP A 116 21.58 10.21 -11.21
C ASP A 116 22.89 9.49 -10.85
N PRO A 117 23.99 9.66 -11.63
CA PRO A 117 25.27 9.04 -11.33
C PRO A 117 25.86 9.43 -9.98
N ALA A 118 25.45 10.58 -9.41
CA ALA A 118 25.90 11.02 -8.09
C ALA A 118 25.26 10.21 -6.96
N VAL A 119 24.08 9.62 -7.20
CA VAL A 119 23.34 8.81 -6.21
C VAL A 119 23.61 7.32 -6.40
N VAL A 120 23.84 6.87 -7.64
CA VAL A 120 24.19 5.47 -7.95
C VAL A 120 25.46 5.05 -7.18
N GLY A 121 25.41 3.87 -6.57
CA GLY A 121 26.48 3.31 -5.73
C GLY A 121 26.43 3.74 -4.27
N THR A 122 25.62 4.74 -3.91
CA THR A 122 25.40 5.10 -2.50
C THR A 122 24.57 4.04 -1.78
N THR A 123 24.59 4.06 -0.43
CA THR A 123 23.82 3.12 0.40
C THR A 123 22.71 3.83 1.16
N VAL A 124 21.50 3.29 1.07
CA VAL A 124 20.29 3.83 1.68
C VAL A 124 19.50 2.69 2.32
N GLY A 125 19.25 2.78 3.63
CA GLY A 125 18.52 1.71 4.34
C GLY A 125 19.21 0.34 4.27
N GLY A 126 20.53 0.30 4.08
CA GLY A 126 21.30 -0.94 3.89
C GLY A 126 21.30 -1.50 2.46
N LEU A 127 20.65 -0.83 1.50
CA LEU A 127 20.60 -1.21 0.10
C LEU A 127 21.49 -0.29 -0.73
N VAL A 128 22.24 -0.86 -1.68
CA VAL A 128 23.02 -0.08 -2.66
C VAL A 128 22.10 0.40 -3.78
N VAL A 129 22.17 1.70 -4.10
CA VAL A 129 21.42 2.27 -5.22
C VAL A 129 22.06 1.80 -6.53
N ARG A 130 21.30 1.08 -7.34
CA ARG A 130 21.73 0.58 -8.66
C ARG A 130 21.38 1.58 -9.76
N PRO A 131 22.08 1.56 -10.91
CA PRO A 131 21.65 2.34 -12.08
C PRO A 131 20.29 1.85 -12.57
N VAL A 132 19.49 2.75 -13.14
CA VAL A 132 18.14 2.45 -13.66
C VAL A 132 18.12 1.32 -14.71
N ASP A 133 19.19 1.19 -15.51
CA ASP A 133 19.33 0.12 -16.50
C ASP A 133 19.36 -1.28 -15.88
N ALA A 134 19.71 -1.38 -14.58
CA ALA A 134 19.71 -2.64 -13.83
C ALA A 134 18.32 -3.01 -13.26
N LEU A 135 17.27 -2.23 -13.53
CA LEU A 135 15.93 -2.43 -12.96
C LEU A 135 15.38 -3.82 -13.28
N ALA A 136 15.44 -4.26 -14.54
CA ALA A 136 14.90 -5.56 -14.94
C ALA A 136 15.63 -6.72 -14.22
N GLU A 137 16.96 -6.66 -14.14
CA GLU A 137 17.78 -7.65 -13.43
C GLU A 137 17.48 -7.65 -11.93
N LEU A 138 17.32 -6.47 -11.32
CA LEU A 138 16.96 -6.33 -9.92
C LEU A 138 15.59 -6.93 -9.62
N VAL A 139 14.58 -6.66 -10.45
CA VAL A 139 13.23 -7.24 -10.30
C VAL A 139 13.29 -8.76 -10.41
N ALA A 140 13.98 -9.29 -11.42
CA ALA A 140 14.10 -10.74 -11.64
C ALA A 140 14.85 -11.44 -10.49
N SER A 141 15.99 -10.91 -10.06
CA SER A 141 16.83 -11.52 -9.01
C SER A 141 16.21 -11.46 -7.61
N THR A 142 15.41 -10.43 -7.33
CA THR A 142 14.74 -10.27 -6.03
C THR A 142 13.34 -10.89 -6.01
N GLY A 143 12.72 -11.10 -7.17
CA GLY A 143 11.31 -11.48 -7.28
C GLY A 143 10.39 -10.36 -6.78
N ALA A 144 10.74 -9.11 -7.05
CA ALA A 144 9.89 -7.97 -6.71
C ALA A 144 8.60 -7.99 -7.53
N THR A 145 7.47 -7.80 -6.86
CA THR A 145 6.15 -7.78 -7.50
C THR A 145 5.49 -6.41 -7.45
N ILE A 146 6.08 -5.49 -6.69
CA ILE A 146 5.59 -4.13 -6.48
C ILE A 146 6.70 -3.13 -6.77
N GLY A 147 6.39 -2.06 -7.49
CA GLY A 147 7.27 -0.93 -7.76
C GLY A 147 6.74 0.36 -7.13
N ILE A 148 7.63 1.16 -6.54
CA ILE A 148 7.32 2.52 -6.13
C ILE A 148 8.05 3.51 -7.03
N ILE A 149 7.32 4.45 -7.62
CA ILE A 149 7.85 5.54 -8.43
C ILE A 149 7.94 6.79 -7.56
N ALA A 150 9.17 7.17 -7.20
CA ALA A 150 9.50 8.36 -6.42
C ALA A 150 10.34 9.36 -7.25
N THR A 151 10.14 9.39 -8.57
CA THR A 151 10.81 10.27 -9.52
C THR A 151 10.02 11.54 -9.80
N PRO A 152 10.63 12.59 -10.38
CA PRO A 152 9.91 13.71 -10.97
C PRO A 152 8.91 13.27 -12.05
N ALA A 153 8.01 14.18 -12.43
CA ALA A 153 6.94 13.90 -13.41
C ALA A 153 7.46 13.50 -14.80
N GLY A 154 8.55 14.13 -15.27
CA GLY A 154 9.12 13.87 -16.60
C GLY A 154 9.33 12.38 -16.90
N PRO A 155 10.24 11.70 -16.17
CA PRO A 155 10.58 10.29 -16.41
C PRO A 155 9.56 9.28 -15.89
N ALA A 156 8.52 9.70 -15.16
CA ALA A 156 7.67 8.75 -14.41
C ALA A 156 6.90 7.75 -15.29
N GLN A 157 6.52 8.10 -16.53
CA GLN A 157 5.88 7.14 -17.44
C GLN A 157 6.88 6.11 -17.96
N GLU A 158 8.08 6.53 -18.37
CA GLU A 158 9.13 5.61 -18.85
C GLU A 158 9.54 4.63 -17.74
N VAL A 159 9.64 5.11 -16.50
CA VAL A 159 9.87 4.27 -15.33
C VAL A 159 8.72 3.28 -15.10
N CYS A 160 7.47 3.73 -15.25
CA CYS A 160 6.29 2.88 -15.14
C CYS A 160 6.34 1.75 -16.18
N ASP A 161 6.59 2.10 -17.44
CA ASP A 161 6.68 1.14 -18.54
C ASP A 161 7.82 0.14 -18.32
N ALA A 162 8.97 0.59 -17.78
CA ALA A 162 10.09 -0.27 -17.44
C ALA A 162 9.78 -1.24 -16.29
N LEU A 163 9.03 -0.81 -15.27
CA LEU A 163 8.56 -1.68 -14.19
C LEU A 163 7.60 -2.76 -14.74
N VAL A 164 6.64 -2.36 -15.58
CA VAL A 164 5.70 -3.28 -16.23
C VAL A 164 6.46 -4.31 -17.08
N ALA A 165 7.40 -3.85 -17.91
CA ALA A 165 8.22 -4.72 -18.75
C ALA A 165 9.09 -5.69 -17.93
N ALA A 166 9.49 -5.31 -16.72
CA ALA A 166 10.22 -6.17 -15.79
C ALA A 166 9.32 -7.20 -15.06
N GLY A 167 8.00 -7.17 -15.27
CA GLY A 167 7.04 -8.11 -14.68
C GLY A 167 6.43 -7.65 -13.35
N VAL A 168 6.53 -6.36 -13.01
CA VAL A 168 5.88 -5.79 -11.82
C VAL A 168 4.39 -5.60 -12.10
N GLY A 169 3.54 -6.27 -11.31
CA GLY A 169 2.08 -6.20 -11.44
C GLY A 169 1.41 -5.11 -10.60
N GLY A 170 2.11 -4.51 -9.63
CA GLY A 170 1.56 -3.43 -8.79
C GLY A 170 2.50 -2.23 -8.71
N ILE A 171 1.98 -1.04 -9.00
CA ILE A 171 2.74 0.20 -9.03
C ILE A 171 2.10 1.25 -8.11
N LEU A 172 2.90 1.76 -7.17
CA LEU A 172 2.57 2.93 -6.36
C LEU A 172 3.36 4.13 -6.88
N THR A 173 2.69 5.20 -7.30
CA THR A 173 3.35 6.40 -7.81
C THR A 173 3.11 7.62 -6.94
N PHE A 174 4.19 8.36 -6.69
CA PHE A 174 4.16 9.71 -6.09
C PHE A 174 4.43 10.80 -7.14
N ALA A 175 4.60 10.43 -8.41
CA ALA A 175 4.81 11.39 -9.46
C ALA A 175 3.54 12.24 -9.64
N PRO A 176 3.64 13.58 -9.74
CA PRO A 176 2.48 14.47 -9.85
C PRO A 176 1.94 14.50 -11.29
N ARG A 177 1.59 13.33 -11.84
CA ARG A 177 0.97 13.17 -13.14
C ARG A 177 0.21 11.84 -13.22
N THR A 178 -0.77 11.79 -14.11
CA THR A 178 -1.41 10.54 -14.49
C THR A 178 -0.43 9.68 -15.28
N LEU A 179 -0.32 8.41 -14.91
CA LEU A 179 0.41 7.37 -15.62
C LEU A 179 -0.57 6.37 -16.22
N HIS A 180 -0.16 5.71 -17.28
CA HIS A 180 -0.95 4.67 -17.96
C HIS A 180 -0.27 3.33 -17.77
N VAL A 181 -1.08 2.30 -17.55
CA VAL A 181 -0.65 0.91 -17.41
C VAL A 181 -1.61 0.00 -18.17
N PRO A 182 -1.16 -1.21 -18.57
CA PRO A 182 -2.06 -2.25 -19.09
C PRO A 182 -3.10 -2.72 -18.06
N ASP A 183 -4.17 -3.38 -18.54
CA ASP A 183 -5.30 -3.82 -17.70
C ASP A 183 -4.92 -4.86 -16.62
N ASP A 184 -3.81 -5.57 -16.80
CA ASP A 184 -3.29 -6.57 -15.86
C ASP A 184 -2.34 -6.00 -14.79
N VAL A 185 -2.16 -4.67 -14.75
CA VAL A 185 -1.31 -3.96 -13.80
C VAL A 185 -2.12 -3.01 -12.94
N ASP A 186 -1.99 -3.13 -11.62
CA ASP A 186 -2.61 -2.21 -10.67
C ASP A 186 -1.76 -0.95 -10.49
N LEU A 187 -2.33 0.23 -10.77
CA LEU A 187 -1.71 1.53 -10.51
C LEU A 187 -2.42 2.28 -9.39
N ARG A 188 -1.65 2.74 -8.39
CA ARG A 188 -2.15 3.57 -7.28
C ARG A 188 -1.33 4.86 -7.19
N ALA A 189 -1.98 6.00 -7.30
CA ALA A 189 -1.34 7.31 -7.12
C ALA A 189 -1.53 7.82 -5.70
N VAL A 190 -0.47 8.42 -5.13
CA VAL A 190 -0.50 9.12 -3.85
C VAL A 190 -0.22 10.60 -4.11
N ASP A 191 -1.24 11.43 -3.89
CA ASP A 191 -1.13 12.88 -4.04
C ASP A 191 -1.39 13.57 -2.70
N VAL A 192 -0.31 13.80 -1.95
CA VAL A 192 -0.35 14.51 -0.67
C VAL A 192 -0.83 15.96 -0.84
N ALA A 193 -0.53 16.60 -1.97
CA ALA A 193 -0.93 17.98 -2.20
C ALA A 193 -2.45 18.11 -2.37
N SER A 194 -3.07 17.15 -3.08
CA SER A 194 -4.54 17.07 -3.19
C SER A 194 -5.21 16.89 -1.82
N GLU A 195 -4.66 16.03 -0.95
CA GLU A 195 -5.19 15.86 0.41
C GLU A 195 -5.09 17.15 1.25
N LEU A 196 -3.96 17.87 1.15
CA LEU A 196 -3.79 19.16 1.81
C LEU A 196 -4.78 20.22 1.29
N ALA A 197 -5.11 20.22 0.00
CA ALA A 197 -6.10 21.13 -0.58
C ALA A 197 -7.51 20.88 -0.02
N ILE A 198 -7.89 19.63 0.19
CA ILE A 198 -9.15 19.26 0.84
C ILE A 198 -9.19 19.79 2.29
N LEU A 199 -8.10 19.63 3.03
CA LEU A 199 -7.99 20.17 4.40
C LEU A 199 -8.10 21.70 4.41
N ALA A 200 -7.46 22.39 3.46
CA ALA A 200 -7.55 23.85 3.33
C ALA A 200 -8.99 24.31 3.06
N PHE A 201 -9.75 23.59 2.25
CA PHE A 201 -11.17 23.86 2.03
C PHE A 201 -11.99 23.76 3.32
N HIS A 202 -11.78 22.71 4.13
CA HIS A 202 -12.47 22.54 5.41
C HIS A 202 -12.07 23.59 6.44
N ASP A 203 -10.79 23.97 6.50
CA ASP A 203 -10.33 25.04 7.39
C ASP A 203 -11.01 26.38 7.06
N ARG A 204 -11.07 26.73 5.77
CA ARG A 204 -11.78 27.93 5.31
C ARG A 204 -13.25 27.93 5.70
N ARG A 205 -13.94 26.78 5.63
CA ARG A 205 -15.36 26.67 6.03
C ARG A 205 -15.59 26.75 7.52
N ARG A 206 -14.64 26.37 8.38
CA ARG A 206 -14.77 26.50 9.84
C ARG A 206 -14.54 27.94 10.33
N ARG A 207 -13.77 28.73 9.58
CA ARG A 207 -13.45 30.13 9.90
C ARG A 207 -14.45 31.14 9.33
N ALA A 208 -15.34 30.71 8.44
CA ALA A 208 -16.43 31.50 7.88
C ALA A 208 -17.70 31.30 8.71
#